data_AF-A0A966A0E0-F1
#
_entry.id   AF-A0A966A0E0-F1
#
_cell.length_a   1.000
_cell.length_b   1.000
_cell.length_c   1.000
_cell.angle_alpha   90.00
_cell.angle_beta   90.00
_cell.angle_gamma   90.00
#
_symmetry.space_group_name_H-M   'P 1'
#
loop_
_entity.id
_entity.type
_entity.pdbx_description
1 polymer ?
#
loop_
_entity_poly.entity_id
_entity_poly.type
_entity_poly.pdbx_seq_one_letter_code
_entity_poly.pdbx_strand_id
1 'polypeptide(L)'
;MIFRILSLAVLGFLTLVGTGCASYSAILRPCCYEGALTLAPLQQVSFVMDDGSELAFDEVYKGFESQDRKVPTQFPFRRIIISGLVYDVLSVVFPLYDANKNGLMEEPELTVLYLREGALGMGFKVSHLVVEEQRVIALQTSQADEGGLVSFINVNKAGMSKEARALFGEIDHLTAQIQRRGVEAADQTFLGP
;
A
#
# COMPACT_ATOMS: atom_id res chain seq x y z
N MET A 1 31.09 -10.94 -75.61
CA MET A 1 31.66 -10.53 -74.31
C MET A 1 30.48 -10.27 -73.38
N ILE A 2 30.19 -11.16 -72.41
CA ILE A 2 30.77 -11.14 -71.04
C ILE A 2 30.17 -9.92 -70.29
N PHE A 3 29.40 -9.97 -69.20
CA PHE A 3 29.42 -10.79 -67.97
C PHE A 3 28.03 -10.78 -67.28
N ARG A 4 27.62 -11.92 -66.68
CA ARG A 4 26.78 -12.02 -65.45
C ARG A 4 27.51 -11.35 -64.26
N ILE A 5 26.83 -11.21 -63.10
CA ILE A 5 27.33 -10.92 -61.71
C ILE A 5 26.78 -9.55 -61.22
N LEU A 6 26.24 -9.34 -60.01
CA LEU A 6 26.05 -10.14 -58.79
C LEU A 6 24.91 -9.49 -57.98
N SER A 7 24.18 -10.31 -57.23
CA SER A 7 23.43 -9.90 -56.05
C SER A 7 24.34 -9.20 -55.03
N LEU A 8 23.87 -8.15 -54.35
CA LEU A 8 24.31 -7.87 -52.99
C LEU A 8 23.11 -7.48 -52.12
N ALA A 9 22.85 -8.36 -51.16
CA ALA A 9 21.89 -8.17 -50.09
C ALA A 9 22.33 -7.00 -49.19
N VAL A 10 21.42 -6.07 -48.94
CA VAL A 10 21.54 -5.17 -47.79
C VAL A 10 20.69 -5.77 -46.67
N LEU A 11 21.33 -6.62 -45.88
CA LEU A 11 20.92 -6.88 -44.51
C LEU A 11 21.20 -5.60 -43.71
N GLY A 12 20.14 -4.98 -43.21
CA GLY A 12 20.22 -3.76 -42.39
C GLY A 12 19.27 -3.86 -41.20
N PHE A 13 19.60 -4.77 -40.27
CA PHE A 13 19.44 -4.60 -38.83
C PHE A 13 18.14 -3.94 -38.32
N LEU A 14 17.02 -4.68 -38.32
CA LEU A 14 15.86 -4.34 -37.50
C LEU A 14 15.99 -5.02 -36.13
N THR A 15 16.91 -4.55 -35.30
CA THR A 15 16.84 -4.79 -33.84
C THR A 15 15.82 -3.82 -33.25
N LEU A 16 14.54 -4.14 -33.37
CA LEU A 16 13.54 -3.66 -32.44
C LEU A 16 13.73 -4.48 -31.15
N VAL A 17 14.67 -3.99 -30.33
CA VAL A 17 14.74 -4.33 -28.92
C VAL A 17 13.39 -3.94 -28.35
N GLY A 18 12.52 -4.94 -28.18
CA GLY A 18 11.35 -4.83 -27.32
C GLY A 18 11.87 -4.57 -25.91
N THR A 19 12.12 -3.30 -25.59
CA THR A 19 12.08 -2.84 -24.22
C THR A 19 10.65 -3.07 -23.78
N GLY A 20 10.41 -4.23 -23.15
CA GLY A 20 9.22 -4.45 -22.37
C GLY A 20 9.17 -3.30 -21.38
N CYS A 21 8.29 -2.34 -21.64
CA CYS A 21 7.79 -1.45 -20.62
C CYS A 21 7.02 -2.36 -19.65
N ALA A 22 7.74 -3.00 -18.72
CA ALA A 22 7.12 -3.46 -17.50
C ALA A 22 6.52 -2.21 -16.88
N SER A 23 5.20 -2.09 -16.95
CA SER A 23 4.47 -0.96 -16.40
C SER A 23 4.70 -0.99 -14.89
N TYR A 24 5.56 -0.10 -14.38
CA TYR A 24 5.82 0.07 -12.94
C TYR A 24 4.60 0.61 -12.16
N SER A 25 3.44 0.69 -12.82
CA SER A 25 2.10 0.94 -12.30
C SER A 25 1.24 -0.33 -12.24
N ALA A 26 1.80 -1.50 -12.58
CA ALA A 26 1.09 -2.76 -12.50
C ALA A 26 0.85 -3.11 -11.02
N ILE A 27 -0.43 -3.16 -10.66
CA ILE A 27 -0.88 -3.71 -9.38
C ILE A 27 -0.74 -5.23 -9.50
N LEU A 28 0.16 -5.80 -8.74
CA LEU A 28 0.43 -7.24 -8.75
C LEU A 28 -0.12 -7.85 -7.47
N ARG A 29 -0.85 -8.96 -7.60
CA ARG A 29 -1.25 -9.73 -6.43
C ARG A 29 0.00 -10.12 -5.63
N PRO A 30 0.05 -9.84 -4.32
CA PRO A 30 1.15 -10.27 -3.48
C PRO A 30 1.21 -11.81 -3.50
N CYS A 31 2.43 -12.34 -3.57
CA CYS A 31 2.71 -13.78 -3.79
C CYS A 31 2.07 -14.72 -2.78
N CYS A 32 1.66 -14.19 -1.64
CA CYS A 32 1.62 -14.93 -0.39
C CYS A 32 0.47 -14.51 0.53
N TYR A 33 -0.34 -13.51 0.13
CA TYR A 33 -1.54 -13.14 0.88
C TYR A 33 -2.66 -14.14 0.60
N GLU A 34 -3.10 -14.82 1.65
CA GLU A 34 -4.16 -15.81 1.60
C GLU A 34 -5.46 -15.16 2.09
N GLY A 35 -6.37 -14.78 1.20
CA GLY A 35 -7.62 -14.14 1.60
C GLY A 35 -8.35 -13.45 0.45
N ALA A 36 -9.52 -12.89 0.76
CA ALA A 36 -10.20 -11.99 -0.16
C ALA A 36 -9.35 -10.71 -0.30
N LEU A 37 -9.05 -10.34 -1.54
CA LEU A 37 -8.14 -9.25 -1.87
C LEU A 37 -8.71 -8.45 -3.03
N THR A 38 -8.75 -7.14 -2.87
CA THR A 38 -9.05 -6.19 -3.95
C THR A 38 -7.74 -5.67 -4.55
N LEU A 39 -7.66 -5.63 -5.89
CA LEU A 39 -6.55 -4.99 -6.61
C LEU A 39 -7.07 -3.71 -7.26
N ALA A 40 -6.70 -2.54 -6.74
CA ALA A 40 -7.16 -1.28 -7.30
C ALA A 40 -6.20 -0.12 -7.02
N PRO A 41 -6.07 0.84 -7.96
CA PRO A 41 -5.41 2.11 -7.66
C PRO A 41 -6.22 2.87 -6.61
N LEU A 42 -5.55 3.69 -5.80
CA LEU A 42 -6.24 4.40 -4.72
C LEU A 42 -7.37 5.32 -5.21
N GLN A 43 -7.26 5.85 -6.44
CA GLN A 43 -8.28 6.72 -7.03
C GLN A 43 -9.61 6.01 -7.34
N GLN A 44 -9.64 4.67 -7.32
CA GLN A 44 -10.88 3.89 -7.46
C GLN A 44 -11.54 3.57 -6.12
N VAL A 45 -10.91 3.93 -4.99
CA VAL A 45 -11.47 3.71 -3.67
C VAL A 45 -12.43 4.84 -3.34
N SER A 46 -13.62 4.47 -2.90
CA SER A 46 -14.56 5.39 -2.25
C SER A 46 -14.71 5.07 -0.77
N PHE A 47 -15.09 6.10 -0.01
CA PHE A 47 -15.29 6.03 1.43
C PHE A 47 -16.78 6.15 1.72
N VAL A 48 -17.37 5.11 2.30
CA VAL A 48 -18.76 5.16 2.77
C VAL A 48 -18.76 5.68 4.20
N MET A 49 -19.43 6.80 4.41
CA MET A 49 -19.58 7.45 5.70
C MET A 49 -20.62 6.73 6.57
N ASP A 50 -20.64 7.02 7.87
CA ASP A 50 -21.62 6.48 8.82
C ASP A 50 -23.07 6.88 8.49
N ASP A 51 -23.27 7.99 7.79
CA ASP A 51 -24.60 8.42 7.31
C ASP A 51 -25.01 7.77 5.97
N GLY A 52 -24.15 6.93 5.40
CA GLY A 52 -24.36 6.24 4.13
C GLY A 52 -23.99 7.05 2.89
N SER A 53 -23.56 8.31 3.04
CA SER A 53 -22.96 9.06 1.92
C SER A 53 -21.64 8.44 1.49
N GLU A 54 -21.30 8.63 0.22
CA GLU A 54 -20.05 8.13 -0.36
C GLU A 54 -19.21 9.32 -0.82
N LEU A 55 -17.92 9.33 -0.45
CA LEU A 55 -16.95 10.32 -0.89
C LEU A 55 -15.84 9.64 -1.69
N ALA A 56 -15.41 10.28 -2.78
CA ALA A 56 -14.29 9.82 -3.57
C ALA A 56 -12.95 9.99 -2.83
N PHE A 57 -11.93 9.26 -3.27
CA PHE A 57 -10.60 9.32 -2.68
C PHE A 57 -10.02 10.75 -2.61
N ASP A 58 -10.15 11.53 -3.67
CA ASP A 58 -9.60 12.90 -3.77
C ASP A 58 -10.35 13.92 -2.92
N GLU A 59 -11.59 13.64 -2.52
CA GLU A 59 -12.34 14.44 -1.56
C GLU A 59 -11.84 14.23 -0.13
N VAL A 60 -11.50 12.99 0.22
CA VAL A 60 -11.00 12.62 1.56
C VAL A 60 -9.50 12.94 1.69
N TYR A 61 -8.71 12.59 0.68
CA TYR A 61 -7.25 12.75 0.62
C TYR A 61 -6.87 13.91 -0.30
N LYS A 62 -7.44 15.09 -0.05
CA LYS A 62 -7.24 16.28 -0.88
C LYS A 62 -5.75 16.66 -0.96
N GLY A 63 -5.25 16.79 -2.19
CA GLY A 63 -3.85 17.12 -2.44
C GLY A 63 -2.89 15.94 -2.30
N PHE A 64 -3.40 14.71 -2.26
CA PHE A 64 -2.59 13.51 -2.35
C PHE A 64 -1.82 13.45 -3.66
N GLU A 65 -0.55 13.07 -3.57
CA GLU A 65 0.30 12.76 -4.71
C GLU A 65 0.95 11.39 -4.48
N SER A 66 0.85 10.51 -5.48
CA SER A 66 1.64 9.27 -5.49
C SER A 66 3.13 9.63 -5.51
N GLN A 67 3.96 8.86 -4.81
CA GLN A 67 5.35 9.23 -4.61
C GLN A 67 6.21 9.09 -5.87
N ASP A 68 7.17 10.00 -6.05
CA ASP A 68 8.23 9.86 -7.07
C ASP A 68 9.03 8.57 -6.79
N ARG A 69 9.06 7.71 -7.80
CA ARG A 69 9.63 6.36 -7.80
C ARG A 69 11.13 6.32 -7.49
N LYS A 70 11.82 7.47 -7.43
CA LYS A 70 13.26 7.55 -7.15
C LYS A 70 13.62 7.33 -5.68
N VAL A 71 12.70 7.59 -4.74
CA VAL A 71 12.91 7.31 -3.31
C VAL A 71 11.58 6.81 -2.71
N PRO A 72 11.25 5.52 -2.87
CA PRO A 72 10.00 5.00 -2.34
C PRO A 72 10.07 4.95 -0.81
N THR A 73 9.22 5.75 -0.17
CA THR A 73 8.61 5.38 1.10
C THR A 73 7.70 4.19 0.81
N GLN A 74 7.73 3.19 1.68
CA GLN A 74 6.85 2.04 1.59
C GLN A 74 6.11 1.94 2.91
N PHE A 75 5.14 1.04 3.00
CA PHE A 75 4.61 0.69 4.31
C PHE A 75 5.75 0.28 5.24
N PRO A 76 5.65 0.65 6.52
CA PRO A 76 6.73 0.43 7.48
C PRO A 76 7.12 -1.04 7.66
N PHE A 77 6.25 -1.97 7.27
CA PHE A 77 6.44 -3.41 7.35
C PHE A 77 5.52 -4.09 6.33
N ARG A 78 5.92 -5.29 5.88
CA ARG A 78 5.10 -6.13 4.98
C ARG A 78 4.14 -7.04 5.73
N ARG A 79 4.55 -7.50 6.92
CA ARG A 79 3.77 -8.35 7.81
C ARG A 79 4.18 -8.16 9.27
N ILE A 80 3.25 -8.31 10.21
CA ILE A 80 3.50 -8.25 11.66
C ILE A 80 2.68 -9.31 12.38
N ILE A 81 3.25 -9.94 13.42
CA ILE A 81 2.48 -10.80 14.34
C ILE A 81 1.75 -9.94 15.36
N ILE A 82 0.42 -10.09 15.41
CA ILE A 82 -0.44 -9.27 16.26
C ILE A 82 -0.32 -9.68 17.73
N SER A 83 -0.25 -10.99 18.01
CA SER A 83 -0.26 -11.53 19.38
C SER A 83 0.93 -11.13 20.25
N GLY A 84 2.02 -10.65 19.64
CA GLY A 84 3.21 -10.19 20.34
C GLY A 84 3.25 -8.68 20.61
N LEU A 85 2.25 -7.91 20.16
CA LEU A 85 2.28 -6.45 20.28
C LEU A 85 2.06 -5.98 21.72
N VAL A 86 3.01 -5.19 22.22
CA VAL A 86 2.98 -4.57 23.56
C VAL A 86 2.47 -3.12 23.54
N TYR A 87 1.87 -2.71 22.42
CA TYR A 87 1.41 -1.35 22.16
C TYR A 87 -0.09 -1.26 22.42
N ASP A 88 -0.52 -0.26 23.19
CA ASP A 88 -1.91 -0.17 23.68
C ASP A 88 -2.91 0.03 22.54
N VAL A 89 -2.61 0.89 21.56
CA VAL A 89 -3.52 1.14 20.43
C VAL A 89 -3.40 0.04 19.39
N LEU A 90 -2.18 -0.36 18.98
CA LEU A 90 -2.02 -1.37 17.92
C LEU A 90 -2.57 -2.74 18.30
N SER A 91 -2.45 -3.16 19.57
CA SER A 91 -2.99 -4.44 20.05
C SER A 91 -4.52 -4.53 19.97
N VAL A 92 -5.21 -3.38 19.96
CA VAL A 92 -6.66 -3.28 19.78
C VAL A 92 -7.03 -3.13 18.31
N VAL A 93 -6.28 -2.32 17.56
CA VAL A 93 -6.64 -1.95 16.17
C VAL A 93 -6.29 -3.04 15.17
N PHE A 94 -5.07 -3.61 15.21
CA PHE A 94 -4.65 -4.59 14.19
C PHE A 94 -5.57 -5.82 14.08
N PRO A 95 -6.07 -6.42 15.19
CA PRO A 95 -7.04 -7.52 15.08
C PRO A 95 -8.31 -7.19 14.30
N LEU A 96 -8.69 -5.91 14.20
CA LEU A 96 -9.89 -5.48 13.44
C LEU A 96 -9.64 -5.50 11.93
N TYR A 97 -8.38 -5.50 11.51
CA TYR A 97 -7.94 -5.46 10.12
C TYR A 97 -7.33 -6.79 9.63
N ASP A 98 -7.14 -7.77 10.51
CA ASP A 98 -6.77 -9.16 10.18
C ASP A 98 -7.93 -9.84 9.42
N ALA A 99 -8.00 -9.58 8.12
CA ALA A 99 -9.10 -9.93 7.25
C ALA A 99 -9.11 -11.42 6.94
N ASN A 100 -7.93 -12.04 6.88
CA ASN A 100 -7.78 -13.47 6.67
C ASN A 100 -7.70 -14.31 7.96
N LYS A 101 -7.68 -13.65 9.13
CA LYS A 101 -7.69 -14.26 10.46
C LYS A 101 -6.48 -15.17 10.72
N ASN A 102 -5.32 -14.82 10.15
CA ASN A 102 -4.10 -15.59 10.34
C ASN A 102 -3.26 -15.09 11.54
N GLY A 103 -3.73 -14.07 12.25
CA GLY A 103 -3.04 -13.46 13.39
C GLY A 103 -1.87 -12.57 12.98
N LEU A 104 -1.76 -12.26 11.69
CA LEU A 104 -0.81 -11.34 11.11
C LEU A 104 -1.53 -10.07 10.62
N MET A 105 -0.80 -8.97 10.61
CA MET A 105 -1.20 -7.75 9.92
C MET A 105 -0.33 -7.62 8.68
N GLU A 106 -0.91 -7.76 7.49
CA GLU A 106 -0.20 -7.82 6.21
C GLU A 106 -0.39 -6.54 5.36
N GLU A 107 0.49 -6.33 4.38
CA GLU A 107 0.51 -5.13 3.52
C GLU A 107 -0.86 -4.74 2.94
N PRO A 108 -1.67 -5.65 2.37
CA PRO A 108 -2.99 -5.26 1.86
C PRO A 108 -3.98 -4.78 2.93
N GLU A 109 -3.87 -5.32 4.14
CA GLU A 109 -4.69 -4.93 5.29
C GLU A 109 -4.20 -3.58 5.84
N LEU A 110 -2.89 -3.33 5.77
CA LEU A 110 -2.29 -2.06 6.16
C LEU A 110 -2.76 -0.93 5.24
N THR A 111 -2.89 -1.19 3.95
CA THR A 111 -3.48 -0.21 3.03
C THR A 111 -4.87 0.20 3.49
N VAL A 112 -5.73 -0.75 3.85
CA VAL A 112 -7.09 -0.48 4.34
C VAL A 112 -7.06 0.27 5.68
N LEU A 113 -6.13 -0.10 6.59
CA LEU A 113 -5.92 0.61 7.85
C LEU A 113 -5.52 2.07 7.61
N TYR A 114 -4.51 2.33 6.79
CA TYR A 114 -4.04 3.69 6.49
C TYR A 114 -5.13 4.53 5.85
N LEU A 115 -5.91 3.96 4.92
CA LEU A 115 -7.02 4.67 4.28
C LEU A 115 -8.11 5.02 5.29
N ARG A 116 -8.61 4.03 6.04
CA ARG A 116 -9.76 4.21 6.93
C ARG A 116 -9.40 5.03 8.18
N GLU A 117 -8.32 4.68 8.86
CA GLU A 117 -7.89 5.39 10.08
C GLU A 117 -7.29 6.77 9.77
N GLY A 118 -6.68 6.92 8.59
CA GLY A 118 -6.27 8.24 8.09
C GLY A 118 -7.47 9.17 7.85
N ALA A 119 -8.52 8.66 7.22
CA ALA A 119 -9.76 9.42 6.99
C ALA A 119 -10.48 9.78 8.31
N LEU A 120 -10.58 8.82 9.23
CA LEU A 120 -11.08 9.05 10.59
C LEU A 120 -10.25 10.12 11.32
N GLY A 121 -8.92 10.05 11.17
CA GLY A 121 -7.98 11.04 11.69
C GLY A 121 -8.22 12.44 11.14
N MET A 122 -8.60 12.57 9.87
CA MET A 122 -8.92 13.85 9.22
C MET A 122 -10.35 14.35 9.49
N GLY A 123 -11.13 13.62 10.30
CA GLY A 123 -12.47 14.03 10.73
C GLY A 123 -13.62 13.46 9.90
N PHE A 124 -13.34 12.56 8.96
CA PHE A 124 -14.38 11.85 8.20
C PHE A 124 -14.88 10.65 9.01
N LYS A 125 -16.19 10.54 9.19
CA LYS A 125 -16.80 9.42 9.93
C LYS A 125 -16.99 8.21 9.01
N VAL A 126 -15.88 7.54 8.69
CA VAL A 126 -15.86 6.44 7.71
C VAL A 126 -16.35 5.14 8.34
N SER A 127 -17.39 4.57 7.75
CA SER A 127 -17.87 3.23 8.06
C SER A 127 -16.96 2.18 7.44
N HIS A 128 -16.83 2.20 6.11
CA HIS A 128 -16.04 1.25 5.34
C HIS A 128 -15.59 1.83 3.99
N LEU A 129 -14.73 1.08 3.29
CA LEU A 129 -14.23 1.41 1.96
C LEU A 129 -14.94 0.54 0.92
N VAL A 130 -15.13 1.07 -0.27
CA VAL A 130 -15.65 0.32 -1.43
C VAL A 130 -14.79 0.56 -2.68
N VAL A 131 -14.74 -0.43 -3.56
CA VAL A 131 -14.24 -0.34 -4.93
C VAL A 131 -15.29 -1.02 -5.79
N GLU A 132 -15.80 -0.32 -6.81
CA GLU A 132 -16.86 -0.84 -7.71
C GLU A 132 -18.04 -1.43 -6.91
N GLU A 133 -18.54 -0.69 -5.92
CA GLU A 133 -19.65 -1.08 -5.02
C GLU A 133 -19.35 -2.29 -4.08
N GLN A 134 -18.15 -2.86 -4.14
CA GLN A 134 -17.75 -3.97 -3.29
C GLN A 134 -16.98 -3.49 -2.07
N ARG A 135 -17.38 -3.95 -0.89
CA ARG A 135 -16.67 -3.65 0.37
C ARG A 135 -15.24 -4.19 0.31
N VAL A 136 -14.28 -3.31 0.60
CA VAL A 136 -12.86 -3.64 0.65
C VAL A 136 -12.45 -3.95 2.08
N ILE A 137 -11.85 -5.13 2.28
CA ILE A 137 -11.30 -5.57 3.57
C ILE A 137 -9.78 -5.75 3.53
N ALA A 138 -9.22 -5.92 2.32
CA ALA A 138 -7.79 -5.92 2.05
C ALA A 138 -7.57 -5.38 0.64
N LEU A 139 -6.59 -4.49 0.47
CA LEU A 139 -6.35 -3.74 -0.76
C LEU A 139 -4.87 -3.76 -1.14
N GLN A 140 -4.55 -4.35 -2.28
CA GLN A 140 -3.26 -4.12 -2.92
C GLN A 140 -3.38 -2.97 -3.91
N THR A 141 -2.45 -2.04 -3.80
CA THR A 141 -2.29 -0.94 -4.76
C THR A 141 -0.85 -0.89 -5.29
N SER A 142 -0.47 0.17 -5.99
CA SER A 142 0.90 0.32 -6.49
C SER A 142 1.84 0.80 -5.37
N GLN A 143 3.11 0.39 -5.39
CA GLN A 143 4.11 0.85 -4.41
C GLN A 143 4.24 2.38 -4.34
N ALA A 144 4.03 3.07 -5.47
CA ALA A 144 4.05 4.53 -5.52
C ALA A 144 2.88 5.15 -4.74
N ASP A 145 1.71 4.51 -4.80
CA ASP A 145 0.53 4.95 -4.04
C ASP A 145 0.67 4.64 -2.55
N GLU A 146 1.24 3.48 -2.20
CA GLU A 146 1.55 3.12 -0.81
C GLU A 146 2.50 4.14 -0.18
N GLY A 147 3.59 4.47 -0.90
CA GLY A 147 4.54 5.48 -0.48
C GLY A 147 3.95 6.88 -0.37
N GLY A 148 3.09 7.25 -1.33
CA GLY A 148 2.30 8.48 -1.29
C GLY A 148 1.40 8.53 -0.05
N LEU A 149 0.75 7.41 0.28
CA LEU A 149 -0.19 7.31 1.41
C LEU A 149 0.54 7.45 2.75
N VAL A 150 1.65 6.72 2.93
CA VAL A 150 2.48 6.85 4.13
C VAL A 150 3.01 8.28 4.28
N SER A 151 3.47 8.88 3.19
CA SER A 151 3.98 10.26 3.19
C SER A 151 2.89 11.28 3.53
N PHE A 152 1.71 11.12 2.94
CA PHE A 152 0.57 11.99 3.16
C PHE A 152 0.11 11.95 4.62
N ILE A 153 -0.04 10.75 5.19
CA ILE A 153 -0.39 10.58 6.61
C ILE A 153 0.66 11.23 7.49
N ASN A 154 1.95 11.01 7.23
CA ASN A 154 3.01 11.58 8.04
C ASN A 154 3.05 13.11 8.04
N VAL A 155 2.82 13.74 6.88
CA VAL A 155 2.79 15.20 6.76
C VAL A 155 1.54 15.79 7.45
N ASN A 156 0.39 15.12 7.34
CA ASN A 156 -0.88 15.62 7.90
C ASN A 156 -1.14 15.17 9.35
N LYS A 157 -0.31 14.27 9.90
CA LYS A 157 -0.49 13.68 11.24
C LYS A 157 -0.73 14.71 12.33
N ALA A 158 -0.04 15.85 12.29
CA ALA A 158 -0.18 16.89 13.32
C ALA A 158 -1.60 17.47 13.40
N GLY A 159 -2.35 17.48 12.29
CA GLY A 159 -3.72 17.97 12.19
C GLY A 159 -4.80 16.91 12.46
N MET A 160 -4.41 15.65 12.69
CA MET A 160 -5.37 14.57 12.90
C MET A 160 -5.93 14.52 14.34
N SER A 161 -7.00 13.74 14.53
CA SER A 161 -7.53 13.38 15.84
C SER A 161 -6.47 12.82 16.79
N LYS A 162 -6.73 12.85 18.09
CA LYS A 162 -5.77 12.35 19.10
C LYS A 162 -5.55 10.85 18.94
N GLU A 163 -6.60 10.12 18.63
CA GLU A 163 -6.65 8.68 18.45
C GLU A 163 -5.81 8.27 17.24
N ALA A 164 -6.01 8.92 16.08
CA ALA A 164 -5.23 8.63 14.89
C ALA A 164 -3.74 9.01 15.07
N ARG A 165 -3.45 10.13 15.75
CA ARG A 165 -2.07 10.49 16.10
C ARG A 165 -1.39 9.45 16.99
N ALA A 166 -2.12 8.90 17.97
CA ALA A 166 -1.59 7.85 18.82
C ALA A 166 -1.34 6.57 18.02
N LEU A 167 -2.30 6.15 17.19
CA LEU A 167 -2.15 4.99 16.30
C LEU A 167 -0.92 5.10 15.40
N PHE A 168 -0.83 6.17 14.59
CA PHE A 168 0.31 6.34 13.67
C PHE A 168 1.62 6.60 14.41
N GLY A 169 1.58 7.18 15.61
CA GLY A 169 2.76 7.30 16.48
C GLY A 169 3.28 5.95 16.99
N GLU A 170 2.40 5.02 17.37
CA GLU A 170 2.79 3.66 17.73
C GLU A 170 3.34 2.89 16.52
N ILE A 171 2.76 3.07 15.33
CA ILE A 171 3.31 2.53 14.08
C ILE A 171 4.74 3.04 13.85
N ASP A 172 5.00 4.35 14.02
CA ASP A 172 6.35 4.91 13.88
C ASP A 172 7.33 4.30 14.88
N HIS A 173 6.92 4.16 16.15
CA HIS A 173 7.74 3.57 17.19
C HIS A 173 8.10 2.10 16.89
N LEU A 174 7.11 1.32 16.46
CA LEU A 174 7.31 -0.07 16.06
C LEU A 174 8.26 -0.17 14.85
N THR A 175 8.07 0.70 13.86
CA THR A 175 8.95 0.81 12.69
C THR A 175 10.40 1.06 13.11
N ALA A 176 10.63 2.04 13.98
CA ALA A 176 11.95 2.38 14.48
C ALA A 176 12.58 1.22 15.29
N GLN A 177 11.79 0.49 16.06
CA GLN A 177 12.27 -0.70 16.79
C GLN A 177 12.71 -1.82 15.85
N ILE A 178 11.92 -2.12 14.81
CA ILE A 178 12.26 -3.14 13.80
C ILE A 178 13.54 -2.74 13.07
N GLN A 179 13.64 -1.50 12.60
CA GLN A 179 14.83 -1.01 11.90
C GLN A 179 16.11 -1.11 12.75
N ARG A 180 16.04 -0.80 14.04
CA ARG A 180 17.19 -0.91 14.96
C ARG A 180 17.64 -2.35 15.21
N ARG A 181 16.75 -3.34 15.06
CA ARG A 181 17.06 -4.76 15.25
C ARG A 181 17.66 -5.44 14.01
N GLY A 182 17.65 -4.77 12.85
CA GLY A 182 18.15 -5.30 11.59
C GLY A 182 17.08 -6.03 10.77
N VAL A 183 17.27 -6.04 9.44
CA VAL A 183 16.27 -6.40 8.42
C VAL A 183 15.73 -7.84 8.54
N GLU A 184 16.46 -8.75 9.20
CA GLU A 184 15.98 -10.11 9.49
C GLU A 184 14.76 -10.14 10.41
N ALA A 185 14.51 -9.09 11.21
CA ALA A 185 13.34 -8.96 12.08
C ALA A 185 12.07 -8.48 11.34
N ALA A 186 12.19 -7.93 10.13
CA ALA A 186 11.03 -7.53 9.32
C ALA A 186 10.32 -8.75 8.69
N ASP A 187 11.04 -9.87 8.57
CA ASP A 187 10.52 -11.17 8.11
C ASP A 187 10.32 -12.17 9.25
N GLN A 188 10.84 -11.90 10.46
CA GLN A 188 10.68 -12.77 11.62
C GLN A 188 9.63 -12.23 12.57
N THR A 189 8.52 -12.97 12.64
CA THR A 189 7.79 -13.31 13.87
C THR A 189 8.19 -12.46 15.07
N PHE A 190 7.46 -11.39 15.38
CA PHE A 190 7.65 -10.68 16.65
C PHE A 190 7.21 -11.61 17.78
N LEU A 191 8.15 -12.39 18.32
CA LEU A 191 8.03 -12.93 19.66
C LEU A 191 8.35 -11.76 20.60
N GLY A 192 7.40 -11.43 21.48
CA GLY A 192 7.66 -10.54 22.61
C GLY A 192 8.82 -11.06 23.46
N PRO A 193 9.27 -10.29 24.47
CA PRO A 193 10.22 -10.83 25.44
C PRO A 193 9.75 -12.15 26.05
#